data_AF-A0A8K0UP69-F1
#
_entry.id   AF-A0A8K0UP69-F1
#
_cell.length_a   1.000
_cell.length_b   1.000
_cell.length_c   1.000
_cell.angle_alpha   90.00
_cell.angle_beta   90.00
_cell.angle_gamma   90.00
#
_symmetry.space_group_name_H-M   'P 1'
#
loop_
_entity.id
_entity.type
_entity.pdbx_description
1 polymer ?
#
loop_
_entity_poly.entity_id
_entity_poly.type
_entity_poly.pdbx_seq_one_letter_code
_entity_poly.pdbx_strand_id
1 'polypeptide(L)'
;MDLMEIRETLLELNKHFAVAGFKFYFVKEPRDDLTGDRLVFASKDNVLIETLKAGTLGLPSVAGPIYVLQHSSGVALKILHPGVLILTKMKRWAATKDSDRPKTVTKTRSDKRDLDYLVFWLVQHEMTIEFELYLGKRKEELLAYVRTYRDCIPEGSELLEALQTAVKSDDWKLL
;
A
#
# COMPACT_ATOMS: atom_id res chain seq x y z
N MET A 1 -8.02 -7.23 20.74
CA MET A 1 -7.94 -8.64 20.32
C MET A 1 -6.72 -8.77 19.44
N ASP A 2 -5.71 -9.48 19.94
CA ASP A 2 -4.44 -9.68 19.26
C ASP A 2 -4.64 -10.62 18.05
N LEU A 3 -3.90 -10.40 16.96
CA LEU A 3 -3.97 -11.23 15.77
C LEU A 3 -3.53 -12.67 16.07
N MET A 4 -2.66 -12.85 17.07
CA MET A 4 -2.30 -14.18 17.60
C MET A 4 -3.46 -14.82 18.36
N GLU A 5 -4.16 -14.07 19.23
CA GLU A 5 -5.37 -14.57 19.91
C GLU A 5 -6.47 -14.97 18.90
N ILE A 6 -6.68 -14.18 17.83
CA ILE A 6 -7.64 -14.51 16.77
C ILE A 6 -7.24 -15.82 16.07
N ARG A 7 -5.95 -16.00 15.80
CA ARG A 7 -5.45 -17.23 15.18
C ARG A 7 -5.64 -18.44 16.07
N GLU A 8 -5.34 -18.33 17.37
CA GLU A 8 -5.52 -19.40 18.34
C GLU A 8 -7.01 -19.77 18.48
N THR A 9 -7.87 -18.76 18.61
CA THR A 9 -9.33 -18.97 18.71
C THR A 9 -9.89 -19.66 17.46
N LEU A 10 -9.45 -19.24 16.27
CA LEU A 10 -9.90 -19.84 15.00
C LEU A 10 -9.29 -21.23 14.77
N LEU A 11 -8.08 -21.49 15.25
CA LEU A 11 -7.44 -22.81 15.25
C LEU A 11 -8.23 -23.82 16.09
N GLU A 12 -8.69 -23.40 17.26
CA GLU A 12 -9.55 -24.20 18.14
C GLU A 12 -10.92 -24.47 17.51
N LEU A 13 -11.48 -23.48 16.82
CA LEU A 13 -12.76 -23.59 16.10
C LEU A 13 -12.67 -24.50 14.86
N ASN A 14 -11.57 -24.47 14.11
CA ASN A 14 -11.39 -25.35 12.94
C ASN A 14 -9.92 -25.60 12.59
N LYS A 15 -9.50 -26.87 12.70
CA LYS A 15 -8.12 -27.32 12.43
C LYS A 15 -7.64 -27.07 10.99
N HIS A 16 -8.54 -26.86 10.01
CA HIS A 16 -8.14 -26.51 8.64
C HIS A 16 -7.44 -25.15 8.54
N PHE A 17 -7.71 -24.24 9.48
CA PHE A 17 -7.00 -22.96 9.56
C PHE A 17 -5.50 -23.11 9.89
N ALA A 18 -5.08 -24.26 10.47
CA ALA A 18 -3.68 -24.57 10.76
C ALA A 18 -2.85 -24.90 9.52
N VAL A 19 -3.48 -25.46 8.49
CA VAL A 19 -2.78 -26.14 7.39
C VAL A 19 -2.56 -25.21 6.18
N ALA A 20 -3.46 -24.27 5.92
CA ALA A 20 -3.44 -23.45 4.71
C ALA A 20 -2.84 -22.05 4.88
N GLY A 21 -2.63 -21.60 6.12
CA GLY A 21 -2.39 -20.19 6.41
C GLY A 21 -3.65 -19.34 6.20
N PHE A 22 -3.91 -18.42 7.11
CA PHE A 22 -5.08 -17.55 7.01
C PHE A 22 -4.94 -16.58 5.84
N LYS A 23 -5.91 -16.60 4.92
CA LYS A 23 -6.08 -15.57 3.89
C LYS A 23 -7.30 -14.75 4.24
N PHE A 24 -7.09 -13.46 4.48
CA PHE A 24 -8.16 -12.53 4.76
C PHE A 24 -8.59 -11.88 3.45
N TYR A 25 -9.88 -11.68 3.24
CA TYR A 25 -10.40 -11.02 2.05
C TYR A 25 -11.32 -9.87 2.46
N PHE A 26 -11.14 -8.70 1.86
CA PHE A 26 -12.10 -7.62 1.94
C PHE A 26 -13.08 -7.74 0.77
N VAL A 27 -14.35 -7.97 1.10
CA VAL A 27 -15.45 -8.07 0.13
C VAL A 27 -16.04 -6.68 -0.06
N LYS A 28 -15.88 -6.10 -1.25
CA LYS A 28 -16.31 -4.72 -1.53
C LYS A 28 -17.83 -4.57 -1.63
N GLU A 29 -18.49 -5.59 -2.18
CA GLU A 29 -19.94 -5.64 -2.37
C GLU A 29 -20.49 -6.86 -1.62
N PRO A 30 -20.78 -6.72 -0.32
CA PRO A 30 -21.45 -7.78 0.42
C PRO A 30 -22.83 -8.02 -0.18
N ARG A 31 -23.21 -9.29 -0.35
CA ARG A 31 -24.54 -9.70 -0.76
C ARG A 31 -25.28 -10.20 0.46
N ASP A 32 -26.44 -9.61 0.74
CA ASP A 32 -27.19 -9.87 1.98
C ASP A 32 -27.63 -11.34 2.13
N ASP A 33 -27.68 -12.10 1.03
CA ASP A 33 -28.06 -13.52 1.00
C ASP A 33 -26.88 -14.48 1.21
N LEU A 34 -25.64 -14.00 1.24
CA LEU A 34 -24.44 -14.83 1.32
C LEU A 34 -23.54 -14.43 2.50
N THR A 35 -22.97 -15.44 3.17
CA THR A 35 -22.03 -15.23 4.27
C THR A 35 -20.81 -16.15 4.13
N GLY A 36 -19.72 -15.79 4.84
CA GLY A 36 -18.49 -16.57 4.88
C GLY A 36 -17.89 -16.82 3.51
N ASP A 37 -17.41 -18.05 3.29
CA ASP A 37 -16.73 -18.44 2.05
C ASP A 37 -17.59 -18.28 0.81
N ARG A 38 -18.91 -18.51 0.91
CA ARG A 38 -19.84 -18.36 -0.22
C ARG A 38 -19.91 -16.92 -0.70
N LEU A 39 -19.84 -15.97 0.22
CA LEU A 39 -19.79 -14.55 -0.12
C LEU A 39 -18.47 -14.20 -0.80
N VAL A 40 -17.35 -14.71 -0.28
CA VAL A 40 -16.03 -14.52 -0.90
C VAL A 40 -16.03 -15.11 -2.32
N PHE A 41 -16.45 -16.35 -2.53
CA PHE A 41 -16.44 -16.94 -3.89
C PHE A 41 -17.40 -16.26 -4.88
N ALA A 42 -18.50 -15.69 -4.41
CA ALA A 42 -19.49 -15.03 -5.27
C ALA A 42 -19.10 -13.60 -5.66
N SER A 43 -18.25 -12.94 -4.87
CA SER A 43 -17.82 -11.57 -5.15
C SER A 43 -16.68 -11.54 -6.17
N LYS A 44 -16.79 -10.66 -7.17
CA LYS A 44 -15.85 -10.60 -8.30
C LYS A 44 -14.56 -9.84 -7.98
N ASP A 45 -14.61 -8.92 -7.01
CA ASP A 45 -13.53 -7.96 -6.75
C ASP A 45 -13.06 -8.01 -5.29
N ASN A 46 -12.86 -9.22 -4.76
CA ASN A 46 -12.30 -9.38 -3.42
C ASN A 46 -10.85 -8.92 -3.37
N VAL A 47 -10.51 -8.18 -2.33
CA VAL A 47 -9.13 -7.78 -2.08
C VAL A 47 -8.52 -8.71 -1.04
N LEU A 48 -7.50 -9.50 -1.45
CA LEU A 48 -6.71 -10.31 -0.52
C LEU A 48 -5.92 -9.38 0.42
N ILE A 49 -6.13 -9.53 1.72
CA ILE A 49 -5.36 -8.91 2.78
C ILE A 49 -4.23 -9.88 3.16
N GLU A 50 -3.01 -9.52 2.78
CA GLU A 50 -1.80 -10.25 3.14
C GLU A 50 -1.18 -9.66 4.42
N THR A 51 -0.83 -10.52 5.37
CA THR A 51 -0.09 -10.12 6.58
C THR A 51 1.40 -10.44 6.39
N LEU A 52 2.25 -9.41 6.38
CA LEU A 52 3.70 -9.54 6.26
C LEU A 52 4.39 -8.96 7.49
N LYS A 53 5.53 -9.55 7.88
CA LYS A 53 6.35 -9.01 8.97
C LYS A 53 7.04 -7.72 8.52
N ALA A 54 7.12 -6.72 9.39
CA ALA A 54 7.92 -5.52 9.14
C ALA A 54 9.36 -5.87 8.73
N GLY A 55 9.97 -5.09 7.83
CA GLY A 55 11.30 -5.32 7.28
C GLY A 55 11.40 -6.42 6.20
N THR A 56 10.30 -7.09 5.85
CA THR A 56 10.28 -8.11 4.79
C THR A 56 9.70 -7.56 3.48
N LEU A 57 10.10 -8.11 2.33
CA LEU A 57 9.54 -7.77 1.00
C LEU A 57 9.47 -6.26 0.68
N GLY A 58 10.47 -5.50 1.14
CA GLY A 58 10.59 -4.07 0.89
C GLY A 58 9.78 -3.18 1.84
N LEU A 59 9.09 -3.76 2.83
CA LEU A 59 8.44 -3.01 3.91
C LEU A 59 9.48 -2.32 4.81
N PRO A 60 9.15 -1.16 5.39
CA PRO A 60 10.00 -0.49 6.37
C PRO A 60 10.36 -1.42 7.53
N SER A 61 11.56 -1.25 8.10
CA SER A 61 12.00 -2.01 9.29
C SER A 61 11.13 -1.72 10.51
N VAL A 62 10.46 -0.56 10.54
CA VAL A 62 9.48 -0.17 11.55
C VAL A 62 8.18 0.21 10.84
N ALA A 63 7.06 -0.40 11.23
CA ALA A 63 5.73 -0.08 10.70
C ALA A 63 5.23 1.27 11.28
N GLY A 64 5.90 2.36 10.92
CA GLY A 64 5.59 3.70 11.38
C GLY A 64 6.17 4.77 10.45
N PRO A 65 5.68 6.01 10.54
CA PRO A 65 4.59 6.48 11.41
C PRO A 65 3.21 5.96 10.99
N ILE A 66 2.27 5.92 11.94
CA ILE A 66 0.91 5.39 11.75
C ILE A 66 -0.05 6.56 11.50
N TYR A 67 -0.88 6.43 10.47
CA TYR A 67 -2.05 7.25 10.25
C TYR A 67 -3.30 6.50 10.72
N VAL A 68 -4.16 7.16 11.49
CA VAL A 68 -5.35 6.54 12.07
C VAL A 68 -6.57 7.00 11.29
N LEU A 69 -7.16 6.08 10.52
CA LEU A 69 -8.42 6.32 9.83
C LEU A 69 -9.58 5.98 10.77
N GLN A 70 -10.40 6.97 11.10
CA GLN A 70 -11.61 6.77 11.88
C GLN A 70 -12.76 6.37 10.95
N HIS A 71 -13.32 5.19 11.16
CA HIS A 71 -14.50 4.72 10.42
C HIS A 71 -15.79 5.13 11.15
N SER A 72 -16.87 5.36 10.40
CA SER A 72 -18.19 5.75 10.94
C SER A 72 -18.78 4.71 11.91
N SER A 73 -18.32 3.46 11.86
CA SER A 73 -18.68 2.42 12.82
C SER A 73 -17.98 2.54 14.18
N GLY A 74 -17.15 3.57 14.39
CA GLY A 74 -16.36 3.75 15.62
C GLY A 74 -15.07 2.94 15.65
N VAL A 75 -14.73 2.23 14.56
CA VAL A 75 -13.48 1.47 14.44
C VAL A 75 -12.36 2.38 13.94
N ALA A 76 -11.24 2.39 14.67
CA ALA A 76 -10.03 3.10 14.28
C ALA A 76 -9.04 2.15 13.58
N LEU A 77 -8.79 2.38 12.29
CA LEU A 77 -7.83 1.61 11.50
C LEU A 77 -6.47 2.29 11.51
N LYS A 78 -5.45 1.58 12.00
CA LYS A 78 -4.05 2.02 11.98
C LYS A 78 -3.41 1.59 10.67
N ILE A 79 -3.08 2.54 9.82
CA ILE A 79 -2.38 2.31 8.55
C ILE A 79 -1.02 2.99 8.56
N LEU A 80 -0.08 2.53 7.71
CA LEU A 80 1.16 3.27 7.50
C LEU A 80 0.82 4.66 6.94
N HIS A 81 1.50 5.70 7.42
CA HIS A 81 1.23 7.07 6.99
C HIS A 81 1.32 7.18 5.46
N PRO A 82 0.29 7.73 4.76
CA PRO A 82 0.24 7.76 3.30
C PRO A 82 1.50 8.37 2.65
N GLY A 83 2.02 9.46 3.22
CA GLY A 83 3.27 10.10 2.78
C GLY A 83 4.52 9.23 2.89
N VAL A 84 4.48 8.14 3.67
CA VAL A 84 5.55 7.13 3.79
C VAL A 84 5.21 5.88 2.99
N LEU A 85 3.94 5.48 2.95
CA LEU A 85 3.44 4.35 2.18
C LEU A 85 3.80 4.48 0.70
N ILE A 86 3.62 5.67 0.11
CA ILE A 86 3.95 5.93 -1.29
C ILE A 86 5.42 5.64 -1.60
N LEU A 87 6.35 5.96 -0.69
CA LEU A 87 7.78 5.68 -0.84
C LEU A 87 8.07 4.17 -0.87
N THR A 88 7.33 3.37 -0.08
CA THR A 88 7.46 1.89 -0.13
C THR A 88 7.07 1.34 -1.50
N LYS A 89 6.03 1.93 -2.11
CA LYS A 89 5.52 1.56 -3.43
C LYS A 89 6.48 2.01 -4.53
N MET A 90 6.99 3.24 -4.47
CA MET A 90 7.95 3.78 -5.44
C MET A 90 9.23 2.96 -5.47
N LYS A 91 9.77 2.60 -4.30
CA LYS A 91 10.93 1.71 -4.19
C LYS A 91 10.70 0.36 -4.88
N ARG A 92 9.56 -0.29 -4.60
CA ARG A 92 9.21 -1.59 -5.20
C ARG A 92 9.05 -1.48 -6.72
N TRP A 93 8.34 -0.46 -7.17
CA TRP A 93 8.10 -0.21 -8.58
C TRP A 93 9.43 0.07 -9.32
N ALA A 94 10.27 0.96 -8.79
CA ALA A 94 11.57 1.29 -9.38
C ALA A 94 12.48 0.06 -9.53
N ALA A 95 12.47 -0.86 -8.56
CA ALA A 95 13.26 -2.09 -8.62
C ALA A 95 12.79 -3.10 -9.68
N THR A 96 11.56 -2.96 -10.19
CA THR A 96 10.92 -3.93 -11.09
C THR A 96 10.46 -3.32 -12.41
N LYS A 97 10.68 -2.01 -12.63
CA LYS A 97 10.14 -1.27 -13.77
C LYS A 97 10.59 -1.81 -15.13
N ASP A 98 11.82 -2.31 -15.21
CA ASP A 98 12.44 -2.80 -16.46
C ASP A 98 12.36 -4.34 -16.59
N SER A 99 11.59 -5.02 -15.73
CA SER A 99 11.44 -6.47 -15.80
C SER A 99 10.64 -6.88 -17.04
N ASP A 100 11.10 -7.90 -17.75
CA ASP A 100 10.43 -8.52 -18.90
C ASP A 100 9.56 -9.73 -18.51
N ARG A 101 9.80 -10.31 -17.34
CA ARG A 101 9.04 -11.45 -16.82
C ARG A 101 7.53 -11.12 -16.72
N PRO A 102 6.63 -11.90 -17.36
CA PRO A 102 5.21 -11.54 -17.48
C PRO A 102 4.49 -11.22 -16.15
N LYS A 103 4.70 -12.05 -15.12
CA LYS A 103 4.10 -11.82 -13.79
C LYS A 103 4.59 -10.53 -13.15
N THR A 104 5.86 -10.19 -13.33
CA THR A 104 6.44 -8.96 -12.80
C THR A 104 5.90 -7.76 -13.56
N VAL A 105 5.81 -7.80 -14.89
CA VAL A 105 5.21 -6.74 -15.71
C VAL A 105 3.79 -6.39 -15.25
N THR A 106 2.95 -7.40 -15.04
CA THR A 106 1.59 -7.18 -14.53
C THR A 106 1.60 -6.52 -13.16
N LYS A 107 2.49 -6.96 -12.25
CA LYS A 107 2.66 -6.40 -10.91
C LYS A 107 3.13 -4.94 -10.98
N THR A 108 4.12 -4.64 -11.81
CA THR A 108 4.66 -3.30 -12.05
C THR A 108 3.59 -2.35 -12.57
N ARG A 109 2.72 -2.80 -13.48
CA ARG A 109 1.59 -2.01 -13.97
C ARG A 109 0.58 -1.71 -12.86
N SER A 110 0.31 -2.69 -12.00
CA SER A 110 -0.54 -2.50 -10.82
C SER A 110 0.09 -1.52 -9.83
N ASP A 111 1.38 -1.69 -9.50
CA ASP A 111 2.09 -0.78 -8.58
C ASP A 111 2.15 0.64 -9.17
N LYS A 112 2.27 0.82 -10.50
CA LYS A 112 2.18 2.15 -11.13
C LYS A 112 0.80 2.78 -10.92
N ARG A 113 -0.29 2.03 -11.13
CA ARG A 113 -1.65 2.51 -10.87
C ARG A 113 -1.86 2.90 -9.40
N ASP A 114 -1.31 2.11 -8.48
CA ASP A 114 -1.34 2.44 -7.05
C ASP A 114 -0.59 3.75 -6.76
N LEU A 115 0.55 3.99 -7.43
CA LEU A 115 1.31 5.23 -7.29
C LEU A 115 0.55 6.43 -7.86
N ASP A 116 -0.01 6.31 -9.07
CA ASP A 116 -0.81 7.36 -9.69
C ASP A 116 -1.95 7.76 -8.72
N TYR A 117 -2.67 6.77 -8.18
CA TYR A 117 -3.73 6.98 -7.18
C TYR A 117 -3.23 7.65 -5.90
N LEU A 118 -2.13 7.16 -5.32
CA LEU A 118 -1.59 7.69 -4.07
C LEU A 118 -1.13 9.15 -4.22
N VAL A 119 -0.58 9.54 -5.37
CA VAL A 119 -0.22 10.94 -5.63
C VAL A 119 -1.45 11.85 -5.54
N PHE A 120 -2.52 11.52 -6.28
CA PHE A 120 -3.76 12.30 -6.23
C PHE A 120 -4.40 12.27 -4.84
N TRP A 121 -4.39 11.12 -4.17
CA TRP A 121 -4.94 10.98 -2.84
C TRP A 121 -4.22 11.88 -1.83
N LEU A 122 -2.88 11.98 -1.91
CA LEU A 122 -2.11 12.88 -1.05
C LEU A 122 -2.51 14.34 -1.28
N VAL A 123 -2.59 14.79 -2.53
CA VAL A 123 -3.01 16.16 -2.87
C VAL A 123 -4.42 16.45 -2.36
N GLN A 124 -5.36 15.55 -2.60
CA GLN A 124 -6.76 15.71 -2.17
C GLN A 124 -6.91 15.85 -0.64
N HIS A 125 -6.01 15.23 0.12
CA HIS A 125 -6.02 15.27 1.59
C HIS A 125 -5.01 16.25 2.17
N GLU A 126 -4.46 17.16 1.34
CA GLU A 126 -3.47 18.18 1.75
C GLU A 126 -2.24 17.58 2.43
N MET A 127 -1.83 16.38 1.98
CA MET A 127 -0.66 15.66 2.49
C MET A 127 0.50 15.72 1.52
N THR A 128 1.72 15.60 2.06
CA THR A 128 2.94 15.53 1.26
C THR A 128 3.69 14.21 1.48
N ILE A 129 4.62 13.91 0.58
CA ILE A 129 5.58 12.83 0.74
C ILE A 129 6.50 13.16 1.91
N GLU A 130 6.58 12.25 2.88
CA GLU A 130 7.29 12.46 4.15
C GLU A 130 8.60 11.68 4.18
N PHE A 131 9.61 12.17 3.47
CA PHE A 131 10.93 11.51 3.36
C PHE A 131 11.60 11.27 4.72
N GLU A 132 11.56 12.28 5.61
CA GLU A 132 12.21 12.21 6.93
C GLU A 132 11.56 11.18 7.86
N LEU A 133 10.30 10.83 7.60
CA LEU A 133 9.56 9.85 8.40
C LEU A 133 9.80 8.42 7.90
N TYR A 134 10.46 8.23 6.77
CA TYR A 134 10.80 6.91 6.25
C TYR A 134 12.03 6.35 6.97
N LEU A 135 11.80 5.42 7.90
CA LEU A 135 12.89 4.75 8.61
C LEU A 135 13.46 3.58 7.79
N GLY A 136 14.77 3.64 7.52
CA GLY A 136 15.53 2.54 6.88
C GLY A 136 16.20 2.86 5.55
N LYS A 137 16.04 4.09 5.03
CA LYS A 137 16.82 4.60 3.88
C LYS A 137 17.14 6.07 4.08
N ARG A 138 18.21 6.54 3.45
CA ARG A 138 18.53 7.98 3.43
C ARG A 138 17.65 8.70 2.43
N LYS A 139 17.40 9.98 2.67
CA LYS A 139 16.58 10.84 1.82
C LYS A 139 17.02 10.83 0.36
N GLU A 140 18.32 10.85 0.08
CA GLU A 140 18.86 10.89 -1.28
C GLU A 140 18.49 9.63 -2.08
N GLU A 141 18.46 8.47 -1.41
CA GLU A 141 18.02 7.22 -2.04
C GLU A 141 16.51 7.23 -2.34
N LEU A 142 15.72 7.86 -1.47
CA LEU A 142 14.28 7.99 -1.65
C LEU A 142 13.94 8.97 -2.78
N LEU A 143 14.64 10.10 -2.85
CA LEU A 143 14.54 11.06 -3.94
C LEU A 143 14.86 10.41 -5.29
N ALA A 144 15.83 9.49 -5.35
CA ALA A 144 16.14 8.76 -6.58
C ALA A 144 14.93 7.93 -7.09
N TYR A 145 14.14 7.33 -6.19
CA TYR A 145 12.92 6.62 -6.58
C TYR A 145 11.82 7.56 -7.08
N VAL A 146 11.66 8.72 -6.43
CA VAL A 146 10.70 9.74 -6.87
C VAL A 146 11.09 10.30 -8.23
N ARG A 147 12.38 10.58 -8.45
CA ARG A 147 12.92 11.02 -9.75
C ARG A 147 12.64 9.99 -10.85
N THR A 148 12.95 8.72 -10.59
CA THR A 148 12.68 7.62 -11.53
C THR A 148 11.20 7.54 -11.91
N TYR A 149 10.31 7.74 -10.95
CA TYR A 149 8.88 7.76 -11.19
C TYR A 149 8.44 8.99 -12.00
N ARG A 150 8.91 10.18 -11.60
CA ARG A 150 8.66 11.45 -12.30
C ARG A 150 9.04 11.39 -13.77
N ASP A 151 10.23 10.88 -14.07
CA ASP A 151 10.76 10.83 -15.43
C ASP A 151 9.94 9.90 -16.36
N CYS A 152 9.06 9.07 -15.79
CA CYS A 152 8.12 8.23 -16.53
C CYS A 152 6.71 8.84 -16.66
N ILE A 153 6.51 10.08 -16.21
CA ILE A 153 5.25 10.81 -16.31
C ILE A 153 5.36 11.81 -17.47
N PRO A 154 4.38 11.88 -18.38
CA PRO A 154 4.39 12.87 -19.46
C PRO A 154 4.43 14.30 -18.93
N GLU A 155 5.26 15.14 -19.57
CA GLU A 155 5.31 16.57 -19.29
C GLU A 155 3.94 17.23 -19.49
N GLY A 156 3.59 18.18 -18.62
CA GLY A 156 2.31 18.89 -18.66
C GLY A 156 1.08 18.03 -18.31
N SER A 157 1.27 16.80 -17.83
CA SER A 157 0.16 16.00 -17.33
C SER A 157 -0.27 16.44 -15.92
N GLU A 158 -1.56 16.31 -15.65
CA GLU A 158 -2.15 16.57 -14.32
C GLU A 158 -1.46 15.74 -13.21
N LEU A 159 -1.00 14.53 -13.54
CA LEU A 159 -0.26 13.69 -12.60
C LEU A 159 1.10 14.27 -12.22
N LEU A 160 1.79 14.94 -13.15
CA LEU A 160 3.08 15.59 -12.87
C LEU A 160 2.87 16.80 -11.96
N GLU A 161 1.84 17.60 -12.23
CA GLU A 161 1.44 18.73 -11.37
C GLU A 161 1.06 18.25 -9.97
N ALA A 162 0.25 17.19 -9.89
CA ALA A 162 -0.13 16.59 -8.61
C ALA A 162 1.09 16.03 -7.86
N LEU A 163 2.04 15.40 -8.56
CA LEU A 163 3.30 14.94 -7.94
C LEU A 163 4.12 16.12 -7.42
N GLN A 164 4.18 17.22 -8.17
CA GLN A 164 4.87 18.44 -7.74
C GLN A 164 4.22 19.05 -6.48
N THR A 165 2.89 19.04 -6.39
CA THR A 165 2.16 19.48 -5.18
C THR A 165 2.37 18.53 -4.00
N ALA A 166 2.40 17.21 -4.25
CA ALA A 166 2.60 16.20 -3.21
C ALA A 166 4.03 16.16 -2.66
N VAL A 167 5.01 16.77 -3.33
CA VAL A 167 6.40 16.85 -2.85
C VAL A 167 6.66 18.24 -2.25
N LYS A 168 7.31 18.30 -1.08
CA LYS A 168 7.67 19.58 -0.45
C LYS A 168 8.55 20.41 -1.39
N SER A 169 8.34 21.74 -1.41
CA SER A 169 9.02 22.65 -2.35
C SER A 169 10.55 22.51 -2.35
N ASP A 170 11.16 22.36 -1.17
CA ASP A 170 12.61 22.21 -1.06
C ASP A 170 13.11 20.86 -1.58
N ASP A 171 12.31 19.81 -1.45
CA ASP A 171 12.63 18.48 -1.97
C ASP A 171 12.45 18.42 -3.48
N TRP A 172 11.46 19.13 -4.02
CA TRP A 172 11.22 19.21 -5.46
C TRP A 172 12.41 19.81 -6.22
N LYS A 173 13.07 20.83 -5.64
CA LYS A 173 14.28 21.44 -6.21
C LYS A 173 15.44 20.46 -6.36
N LEU A 174 15.40 19.34 -5.63
CA LEU A 174 16.43 18.30 -5.66
C LEU A 174 16.12 17.17 -6.65
N LEU A 175 14.92 17.13 -7.25
CA LEU A 175 14.49 16.10 -8.19
C LEU A 175 14.94 16.43 -9.62
#